data_AF-A0A2G6NWP8-F1
#
_entry.id   AF-A0A2G6NWP8-F1
#
_cell.length_a   1.000
_cell.length_b   1.000
_cell.length_c   1.000
_cell.angle_alpha   90.00
_cell.angle_beta   90.00
_cell.angle_gamma   90.00
#
_symmetry.space_group_name_H-M   'P 1'
#
loop_
_entity.id
_entity.type
_entity.pdbx_description
1 polymer ?
#
loop_
_entity_poly.entity_id
_entity_poly.type
_entity_poly.pdbx_seq_one_letter_code
_entity_poly.pdbx_strand_id
1 'polypeptide(L)'
;MNRYPLLQAVSWLLTIIAITLLGMSVRLAPVERTLAWPLPAPWAGGDAFLLPAALAVAAAALVALFVLAGSARGTAAARPWGELLLYFGVLFAFAWMILPTGTPDPVTLAVAGLLLLGGAWLFLRGPHLRRGPWRTTTGVSLLDAAFILVPAVLGLILGQNPVRDAVGLSLLLYPLYALIQLGLFLKLPVTRLRAMGVSEEGTRLLTAVVFALVHWPNPLVMLVTLVGMFVWAQQYQRGRPLYQLALVMGLTATTFSQMLPDDLTHHMRVGPGYVRAAAVDHLGTSPATTDPESTLEFLARIYPGTVGREMTTEEARILKRSTDTALRHVWVHTFLCSPEYRHRAEAAGRPLPPSPLIHWSEWPPAWRDKVRDLGDEAFYQAHGGNPRDFLRALYSRLLARAPAEAELAAWSTVPSSKQRRRWVEILLDHRLEKGKAGIIDPDLARWRLWM
;
A
#
# COMPACT_ATOMS: atom_id res chain seq x y z
N MET A 1 -21.19 -39.75 -1.96
CA MET A 1 -21.65 -38.34 -1.98
C MET A 1 -20.95 -37.58 -0.86
N ASN A 2 -20.52 -36.33 -1.10
CA ASN A 2 -19.89 -35.53 -0.06
C ASN A 2 -20.91 -35.18 1.03
N ARG A 3 -20.65 -35.56 2.28
CA ARG A 3 -21.58 -35.33 3.40
C ARG A 3 -21.50 -33.89 3.94
N TYR A 4 -20.41 -33.16 3.68
CA TYR A 4 -20.15 -31.87 4.33
C TYR A 4 -19.60 -30.78 3.37
N PRO A 5 -20.24 -30.52 2.22
CA PRO A 5 -19.76 -29.53 1.25
C PRO A 5 -19.65 -28.12 1.83
N LEU A 6 -20.66 -27.69 2.62
CA LEU A 6 -20.68 -26.37 3.22
C LEU A 6 -19.58 -26.21 4.27
N LEU A 7 -19.37 -27.22 5.12
CA LEU A 7 -18.34 -27.17 6.17
C LEU A 7 -16.92 -27.08 5.56
N GLN A 8 -16.66 -27.79 4.46
CA GLN A 8 -15.40 -27.68 3.71
C GLN A 8 -15.20 -26.30 3.09
N ALA A 9 -16.26 -25.69 2.57
CA ALA A 9 -16.19 -24.36 2.00
C ALA A 9 -16.00 -23.27 3.07
N VAL A 10 -16.66 -23.42 4.23
CA VAL A 10 -16.48 -22.55 5.40
C VAL A 10 -15.06 -22.69 5.96
N SER A 11 -14.51 -23.91 6.08
CA SER A 11 -13.14 -24.08 6.58
C SER A 11 -12.12 -23.42 5.66
N TRP A 12 -12.29 -23.51 4.35
CA TRP A 12 -11.46 -22.79 3.38
C TRP A 12 -11.51 -21.26 3.58
N LEU A 13 -12.70 -20.69 3.76
CA LEU A 13 -12.85 -19.26 4.03
C LEU A 13 -12.21 -18.86 5.37
N LEU A 14 -12.42 -19.64 6.44
CA LEU A 14 -11.82 -19.39 7.75
C LEU A 14 -10.29 -19.45 7.69
N THR A 15 -9.70 -20.37 6.91
CA THR A 15 -8.26 -20.42 6.69
C THR A 15 -7.73 -19.14 6.04
N ILE A 16 -8.42 -18.61 5.01
CA ILE A 16 -8.06 -17.34 4.37
C ILE A 16 -8.07 -16.18 5.38
N ILE A 17 -9.12 -16.10 6.20
CA ILE A 17 -9.26 -15.06 7.23
C ILE A 17 -8.16 -15.23 8.29
N ALA A 18 -7.89 -16.44 8.77
CA ALA A 18 -6.84 -16.72 9.74
C ALA A 18 -5.46 -16.24 9.25
N ILE A 19 -5.09 -16.57 8.01
CA ILE A 19 -3.82 -16.18 7.40
C ILE A 19 -3.73 -14.65 7.28
N THR A 20 -4.83 -14.01 6.86
CA THR A 20 -4.92 -12.54 6.73
C THR A 20 -4.69 -11.86 8.08
N LEU A 21 -5.42 -12.28 9.12
CA LEU A 21 -5.30 -11.73 10.48
C LEU A 21 -3.94 -12.00 11.11
N LEU A 22 -3.35 -13.18 10.85
CA LEU A 22 -2.00 -13.50 11.29
C LEU A 22 -0.97 -12.60 10.61
N GLY A 23 -1.10 -12.37 9.30
CA GLY A 23 -0.23 -11.45 8.56
C GLY A 23 -0.32 -10.03 9.12
N MET A 24 -1.52 -9.54 9.40
CA MET A 24 -1.73 -8.24 10.06
C MET A 24 -1.04 -8.18 11.43
N SER A 25 -1.24 -9.21 12.25
CA SER A 25 -0.71 -9.25 13.62
C SER A 25 0.82 -9.28 13.66
N VAL A 26 1.44 -10.06 12.77
CA VAL A 26 2.90 -10.22 12.74
C VAL A 26 3.58 -9.01 12.12
N ARG A 27 3.02 -8.48 11.03
CA ARG A 27 3.73 -7.54 10.17
C ARG A 27 3.45 -6.07 10.45
N LEU A 28 2.21 -5.73 10.80
CA LEU A 28 1.80 -4.33 10.91
C LEU A 28 2.26 -3.70 12.23
N ALA A 29 2.57 -2.40 12.17
CA ALA A 29 2.75 -1.55 13.34
C ALA A 29 1.44 -1.40 14.15
N PRO A 30 1.51 -0.98 15.43
CA PRO A 30 0.32 -0.75 16.25
C PRO A 30 -0.70 0.19 15.60
N VAL A 31 -0.25 1.33 15.06
CA VAL A 31 -1.14 2.27 14.35
C VAL A 31 -1.72 1.65 13.06
N GLU A 32 -0.95 0.81 12.38
CA GLU A 32 -1.41 0.15 11.16
C GLU A 32 -2.48 -0.90 11.48
N ARG A 33 -2.34 -1.60 12.60
CA ARG A 33 -3.33 -2.58 13.08
C ARG A 33 -4.69 -1.96 13.37
N THR A 34 -4.73 -0.73 13.90
CA THR A 34 -6.01 -0.03 14.14
C THR A 34 -6.66 0.42 12.82
N LEU A 35 -5.88 0.61 11.76
CA LEU A 35 -6.33 1.03 10.43
C LEU A 35 -6.51 -0.14 9.45
N ALA A 36 -6.11 -1.35 9.84
CA ALA A 36 -6.25 -2.55 9.04
C ALA A 36 -7.68 -3.10 9.04
N TRP A 37 -8.63 -2.46 9.71
CA TRP A 37 -10.03 -2.83 9.72
C TRP A 37 -10.82 -1.98 8.71
N PRO A 38 -11.73 -2.56 7.90
CA PRO A 38 -12.41 -1.80 6.85
C PRO A 38 -13.33 -0.73 7.43
N LEU A 39 -14.12 -1.05 8.47
CA LEU A 39 -15.01 -0.12 9.16
C LEU A 39 -15.34 -0.58 10.59
N PRO A 40 -15.33 0.31 11.61
CA PRO A 40 -14.77 1.67 11.60
C PRO A 40 -13.22 1.63 11.68
N ALA A 41 -12.57 2.62 11.07
CA ALA A 41 -11.12 2.87 11.20
C ALA A 41 -10.87 4.32 11.62
N PRO A 42 -9.97 4.61 12.58
CA PRO A 42 -9.19 3.65 13.36
C PRO A 42 -10.05 2.93 14.41
N TRP A 43 -9.86 1.61 14.56
CA TRP A 43 -10.48 0.83 15.63
C TRP A 43 -9.57 0.78 16.85
N ALA A 44 -9.97 1.48 17.93
CA ALA A 44 -9.17 1.60 19.16
C ALA A 44 -8.79 0.25 19.80
N GLY A 45 -9.63 -0.78 19.64
CA GLY A 45 -9.35 -2.13 20.15
C GLY A 45 -8.45 -2.98 19.24
N GLY A 46 -8.11 -2.51 18.04
CA GLY A 46 -7.46 -3.31 17.01
C GLY A 46 -6.12 -3.92 17.44
N ASP A 47 -5.26 -3.14 18.10
CA ASP A 47 -3.93 -3.63 18.47
C ASP A 47 -3.97 -4.77 19.51
N ALA A 48 -4.82 -4.63 20.53
CA ALA A 48 -4.98 -5.64 21.58
C ALA A 48 -5.80 -6.86 21.12
N PHE A 49 -6.73 -6.69 20.16
CA PHE A 49 -7.67 -7.72 19.75
C PHE A 49 -7.18 -8.59 18.59
N LEU A 50 -6.36 -8.05 17.68
CA LEU A 50 -6.02 -8.74 16.43
C LEU A 50 -5.31 -10.07 16.66
N LEU A 51 -4.31 -10.14 17.55
CA LEU A 51 -3.59 -11.38 17.79
C LEU A 51 -4.49 -12.46 18.45
N PRO A 52 -5.24 -12.18 19.54
CA PRO A 52 -6.22 -13.13 20.06
C PRO A 52 -7.24 -13.59 19.01
N ALA A 53 -7.76 -12.67 18.19
CA ALA A 53 -8.69 -13.00 17.13
C ALA A 53 -8.05 -13.89 16.05
N ALA A 54 -6.82 -13.57 15.62
CA ALA A 54 -6.06 -14.36 14.66
C ALA A 54 -5.85 -15.79 15.19
N LEU A 55 -5.45 -15.93 16.45
CA LEU A 55 -5.25 -17.23 17.10
C LEU A 55 -6.55 -18.02 17.25
N ALA A 56 -7.65 -17.37 17.64
CA ALA A 56 -8.95 -18.01 17.76
C ALA A 56 -9.47 -18.51 16.40
N VAL A 57 -9.37 -17.68 15.36
CA VAL A 57 -9.79 -18.04 14.00
C VAL A 57 -8.86 -19.12 13.42
N ALA A 58 -7.54 -19.04 13.68
CA ALA A 58 -6.60 -20.08 13.28
C ALA A 58 -6.88 -21.43 13.98
N ALA A 59 -7.17 -21.42 15.28
CA ALA A 59 -7.57 -22.61 16.02
C ALA A 59 -8.86 -23.22 15.46
N ALA A 60 -9.88 -22.40 15.19
CA ALA A 60 -11.12 -22.85 14.55
C ALA A 60 -10.85 -23.44 13.15
N ALA A 61 -10.01 -22.79 12.35
CA ALA A 61 -9.60 -23.29 11.04
C ALA A 61 -8.85 -24.62 11.15
N LEU A 62 -7.92 -24.78 12.10
CA LEU A 62 -7.18 -26.03 12.32
C LEU A 62 -8.08 -27.17 12.79
N VAL A 63 -9.00 -26.91 13.71
CA VAL A 63 -10.00 -27.91 14.15
C VAL A 63 -10.86 -28.35 12.97
N ALA A 64 -11.37 -27.38 12.18
CA ALA A 64 -12.14 -27.69 10.99
C ALA A 64 -11.31 -28.50 9.98
N LEU A 65 -10.05 -28.12 9.72
CA LEU A 65 -9.13 -28.83 8.84
C LEU A 65 -8.89 -30.26 9.31
N PHE A 66 -8.66 -30.48 10.61
CA PHE A 66 -8.36 -31.81 11.16
C PHE A 66 -9.58 -32.75 11.08
N VAL A 67 -10.75 -32.27 11.52
CA VAL A 67 -12.02 -33.02 11.44
C VAL A 67 -12.36 -33.34 9.99
N LEU A 68 -12.21 -32.36 9.10
CA LEU A 68 -12.54 -32.53 7.69
C LEU A 68 -11.53 -33.39 6.94
N ALA A 69 -10.23 -33.28 7.22
CA ALA A 69 -9.20 -34.08 6.56
C ALA A 69 -9.40 -35.58 6.85
N GLY A 70 -9.80 -35.94 8.08
CA GLY A 70 -10.19 -37.32 8.40
C GLY A 70 -11.40 -37.79 7.59
N SER A 71 -12.44 -36.95 7.51
CA SER A 71 -13.69 -37.28 6.81
C SER A 71 -13.60 -37.23 5.27
N ALA A 72 -12.65 -36.46 4.74
CA ALA A 72 -12.50 -36.23 3.31
C ALA A 72 -11.59 -37.26 2.65
N ARG A 73 -10.72 -37.96 3.39
CA ARG A 73 -9.84 -39.00 2.83
C ARG A 73 -10.63 -40.00 1.99
N GLY A 74 -10.19 -40.19 0.74
CA GLY A 74 -10.84 -41.08 -0.23
C GLY A 74 -12.11 -40.53 -0.88
N THR A 75 -12.56 -39.31 -0.55
CA THR A 75 -13.71 -38.68 -1.21
C THR A 75 -13.30 -37.89 -2.46
N ALA A 76 -14.20 -37.80 -3.44
CA ALA A 76 -14.01 -36.97 -4.63
C ALA A 76 -13.86 -35.46 -4.31
N ALA A 77 -14.29 -35.03 -3.12
CA ALA A 77 -14.22 -33.64 -2.67
C ALA A 77 -12.86 -33.24 -2.06
N ALA A 78 -12.05 -34.22 -1.65
CA ALA A 78 -10.77 -33.96 -0.95
C ALA A 78 -9.79 -33.15 -1.79
N ARG A 79 -9.64 -33.52 -3.07
CA ARG A 79 -8.72 -32.85 -3.99
C ARG A 79 -9.15 -31.41 -4.29
N PRO A 80 -10.40 -31.12 -4.72
CA PRO A 80 -10.87 -29.75 -4.90
C PRO A 80 -10.68 -28.87 -3.67
N TRP A 81 -10.97 -29.40 -2.49
CA TRP A 81 -10.79 -28.69 -1.22
C TRP A 81 -9.32 -28.38 -0.92
N GLY A 82 -8.43 -29.38 -1.05
CA GLY A 82 -6.99 -29.19 -0.87
C GLY A 82 -6.38 -28.19 -1.86
N GLU A 83 -6.84 -28.20 -3.11
CA GLU A 83 -6.41 -27.21 -4.13
C GLU A 83 -6.80 -25.78 -3.75
N LEU A 84 -8.03 -25.57 -3.23
CA LEU A 84 -8.47 -24.26 -2.75
C LEU A 84 -7.67 -23.79 -1.54
N LEU A 85 -7.45 -24.66 -0.56
CA LEU A 85 -6.66 -24.35 0.64
C LEU A 85 -5.22 -24.00 0.30
N LEU A 86 -4.57 -24.81 -0.54
CA LEU A 86 -3.18 -24.59 -0.93
C LEU A 86 -3.04 -23.29 -1.71
N TYR A 87 -3.84 -23.11 -2.77
CA TYR A 87 -3.68 -21.98 -3.67
C TYR A 87 -4.00 -20.65 -2.97
N PHE A 88 -5.18 -20.55 -2.35
CA PHE A 88 -5.58 -19.31 -1.68
C PHE A 88 -4.85 -19.09 -0.37
N GLY A 89 -4.48 -20.15 0.35
CA GLY A 89 -3.64 -20.02 1.53
C GLY A 89 -2.30 -19.38 1.20
N VAL A 90 -1.60 -19.88 0.17
CA VAL A 90 -0.34 -19.31 -0.30
C VAL A 90 -0.54 -17.89 -0.84
N LEU A 91 -1.60 -17.65 -1.62
CA LEU A 91 -1.88 -16.33 -2.20
C LEU A 91 -2.11 -15.26 -1.11
N PHE A 92 -2.92 -15.55 -0.09
CA PHE A 92 -3.19 -14.61 1.00
C PHE A 92 -1.98 -14.46 1.93
N ALA A 93 -1.22 -15.53 2.18
CA ALA A 93 0.04 -15.44 2.90
C ALA A 93 1.03 -14.54 2.14
N PHE A 94 1.14 -14.69 0.83
CA PHE A 94 1.95 -13.80 0.00
C PHE A 94 1.48 -12.36 0.09
N ALA A 95 0.18 -12.10 -0.12
CA ALA A 95 -0.38 -10.75 -0.11
C ALA A 95 -0.18 -10.01 1.23
N TRP A 96 -0.31 -10.71 2.35
CA TRP A 96 -0.26 -10.08 3.68
C TRP A 96 1.10 -10.17 4.36
N MET A 97 1.84 -11.26 4.17
CA MET A 97 3.12 -11.49 4.88
C MET A 97 4.34 -11.12 4.04
N ILE A 98 4.26 -11.20 2.71
CA ILE A 98 5.43 -11.06 1.82
C ILE A 98 5.38 -9.75 1.03
N LEU A 99 4.25 -9.43 0.39
CA LEU A 99 4.14 -8.31 -0.54
C LEU A 99 4.52 -6.99 0.15
N PRO A 100 5.58 -6.27 -0.26
CA PRO A 100 6.07 -5.07 0.40
C PRO A 100 5.01 -3.97 0.42
N THR A 101 5.08 -3.11 1.43
CA THR A 101 4.24 -1.91 1.55
C THR A 101 4.63 -0.84 0.52
N GLY A 102 5.88 -0.88 0.05
CA GLY A 102 6.43 0.02 -0.98
C GLY A 102 6.61 -0.66 -2.34
N THR A 103 7.61 -0.20 -3.10
CA THR A 103 7.93 -0.76 -4.42
C THR A 103 8.42 -2.21 -4.28
N PRO A 104 7.84 -3.17 -5.02
CA PRO A 104 8.26 -4.56 -4.95
C PRO A 104 9.68 -4.74 -5.48
N ASP A 105 10.51 -5.42 -4.69
CA ASP A 105 11.85 -5.81 -5.10
C ASP A 105 11.79 -6.97 -6.12
N PRO A 106 12.90 -7.25 -6.85
CA PRO A 106 12.91 -8.30 -7.87
C PRO A 106 12.54 -9.69 -7.36
N VAL A 107 12.86 -10.04 -6.11
CA VAL A 107 12.50 -11.35 -5.52
C VAL A 107 11.01 -11.43 -5.29
N THR A 108 10.40 -10.38 -4.72
CA THR A 108 8.94 -10.28 -4.59
C THR A 108 8.24 -10.44 -5.95
N LEU A 109 8.74 -9.76 -6.98
CA LEU A 109 8.18 -9.86 -8.33
C LEU A 109 8.32 -11.27 -8.90
N ALA A 110 9.46 -11.94 -8.67
CA ALA A 110 9.67 -13.32 -9.10
C ALA A 110 8.68 -14.29 -8.40
N VAL A 111 8.48 -14.14 -7.09
CA VAL A 111 7.50 -14.96 -6.33
C VAL A 111 6.09 -14.69 -6.83
N ALA A 112 5.69 -13.43 -7.04
CA ALA A 112 4.40 -13.09 -7.63
C ALA A 112 4.22 -13.75 -9.01
N GLY A 113 5.25 -13.68 -9.86
CA GLY A 113 5.27 -14.35 -11.16
C GLY A 113 5.06 -15.86 -11.05
N LEU A 114 5.75 -16.53 -10.13
CA LEU A 114 5.57 -17.97 -9.89
C LEU A 114 4.16 -18.32 -9.41
N LEU A 115 3.56 -17.52 -8.54
CA LEU A 115 2.18 -17.73 -8.08
C LEU A 115 1.16 -17.56 -9.21
N LEU A 116 1.38 -16.57 -10.09
CA LEU A 116 0.56 -16.38 -11.29
C LEU A 116 0.71 -17.55 -12.26
N LEU A 117 1.94 -18.02 -12.50
CA LEU A 117 2.20 -19.18 -13.36
C LEU A 117 1.60 -20.47 -12.79
N GLY A 118 1.72 -20.70 -11.47
CA GLY A 118 1.12 -21.84 -10.80
C GLY A 118 -0.41 -21.82 -10.88
N GLY A 119 -1.01 -20.65 -10.67
CA GLY A 119 -2.45 -20.44 -10.84
C GLY A 119 -2.91 -20.64 -12.29
N ALA A 120 -2.16 -20.11 -13.27
CA ALA A 120 -2.42 -20.30 -14.69
C ALA A 120 -2.29 -21.79 -15.09
N TRP A 121 -1.30 -22.50 -14.57
CA TRP A 121 -1.12 -23.92 -14.79
C TRP A 121 -2.28 -24.75 -14.23
N LEU A 122 -2.73 -24.46 -13.01
CA LEU A 122 -3.94 -25.07 -12.43
C LEU A 122 -5.19 -24.77 -13.27
N PHE A 123 -5.31 -23.55 -13.77
CA PHE A 123 -6.37 -23.11 -14.66
C PHE A 123 -6.38 -23.88 -16.00
N LEU A 124 -5.20 -24.13 -16.59
CA LEU A 124 -5.05 -24.80 -17.89
C LEU A 124 -5.20 -26.32 -17.79
N ARG A 125 -4.80 -26.95 -16.67
CA ARG A 125 -4.88 -28.42 -16.49
C ARG A 125 -6.27 -28.95 -16.14
N GLY A 126 -7.25 -28.10 -15.84
CA GLY A 126 -8.60 -28.55 -15.54
C GLY A 126 -9.26 -29.20 -16.78
N PRO A 127 -9.96 -30.34 -16.67
CA PRO A 127 -10.67 -31.02 -17.79
C PRO A 127 -11.87 -30.23 -18.38
N HIS A 128 -11.91 -28.92 -18.14
CA HIS A 128 -13.07 -28.02 -18.29
C HIS A 128 -12.84 -26.91 -19.33
N LEU A 129 -11.87 -27.09 -20.24
CA LEU A 129 -11.91 -26.41 -21.55
C LEU A 129 -12.96 -27.02 -22.49
N ARG A 130 -13.72 -28.03 -22.03
CA ARG A 130 -14.96 -28.46 -22.68
C ARG A 130 -15.93 -27.29 -22.68
N ARG A 131 -15.85 -26.52 -23.77
CA ARG A 131 -16.80 -25.51 -24.22
C ARG A 131 -18.20 -26.06 -23.96
N GLY A 132 -18.88 -25.56 -22.93
CA GLY A 132 -20.34 -25.61 -22.95
C GLY A 132 -20.79 -24.99 -24.28
N PRO A 133 -21.92 -25.43 -24.86
CA PRO A 133 -22.42 -24.83 -26.09
C PRO A 133 -22.41 -23.32 -25.89
N TRP A 134 -21.74 -22.61 -26.79
CA TRP A 134 -21.66 -21.15 -26.77
C TRP A 134 -23.08 -20.62 -26.83
N ARG A 135 -23.72 -20.44 -25.68
CA ARG A 135 -24.95 -19.64 -25.61
C ARG A 135 -24.45 -18.22 -25.75
N THR A 136 -24.62 -17.70 -26.96
CA THR A 136 -24.27 -16.34 -27.37
C THR A 136 -25.21 -15.35 -26.69
N THR A 137 -25.13 -15.23 -25.35
CA THR A 137 -25.57 -14.00 -24.69
C THR A 137 -24.51 -12.94 -24.96
N THR A 138 -24.50 -12.42 -26.20
CA THR A 138 -23.52 -11.45 -26.71
C THR A 138 -23.75 -10.02 -26.20
N GLY A 139 -24.68 -9.82 -25.26
CA GLY A 139 -25.01 -8.51 -24.71
C GLY A 139 -24.20 -8.15 -23.46
N VAL A 140 -23.87 -6.86 -23.35
CA VAL A 140 -23.54 -6.21 -22.07
C VAL A 140 -24.84 -6.15 -21.26
N SER A 141 -24.86 -6.73 -20.06
CA SER A 141 -26.05 -6.61 -19.19
C SER A 141 -26.17 -5.18 -18.66
N LEU A 142 -27.37 -4.78 -18.26
CA LEU A 142 -27.60 -3.46 -17.64
C LEU A 142 -26.67 -3.24 -16.43
N LEU A 143 -26.40 -4.30 -15.66
CA LEU A 143 -25.49 -4.25 -14.52
C LEU A 143 -24.05 -4.00 -14.96
N ASP A 144 -23.58 -4.64 -16.03
CA ASP A 144 -22.23 -4.40 -16.55
C ASP A 144 -22.07 -2.95 -17.03
N ALA A 145 -23.09 -2.42 -17.73
CA ALA A 145 -23.11 -1.03 -18.14
C ALA A 145 -23.09 -0.10 -16.92
N ALA A 146 -23.85 -0.40 -15.86
CA ALA A 146 -23.84 0.37 -14.63
C ALA A 146 -22.46 0.38 -13.95
N PHE A 147 -21.77 -0.77 -13.86
CA PHE A 147 -20.42 -0.85 -13.28
C PHE A 147 -19.39 0.01 -14.00
N ILE A 148 -19.57 0.26 -15.29
CA ILE A 148 -18.67 1.10 -16.11
C ILE A 148 -19.12 2.56 -16.05
N LEU A 149 -20.40 2.83 -16.28
CA LEU A 149 -20.91 4.19 -16.49
C LEU A 149 -21.05 4.99 -15.19
N VAL A 150 -21.45 4.35 -14.08
CA VAL A 150 -21.61 5.04 -12.79
C VAL A 150 -20.31 5.69 -12.30
N PRO A 151 -19.17 4.98 -12.16
CA PRO A 151 -17.92 5.61 -11.72
C PRO A 151 -17.41 6.65 -12.72
N ALA A 152 -17.62 6.44 -14.03
CA ALA A 152 -17.24 7.41 -15.05
C ALA A 152 -18.04 8.72 -14.92
N VAL A 153 -19.36 8.64 -14.83
CA VAL A 153 -20.25 9.81 -14.66
C VAL A 153 -19.97 10.50 -13.32
N LEU A 154 -19.83 9.74 -12.23
CA LEU A 154 -19.48 10.32 -10.92
C LEU A 154 -18.15 11.05 -10.98
N GLY A 155 -17.14 10.48 -11.63
CA GLY A 155 -15.85 11.12 -11.82
C GLY A 155 -15.92 12.45 -12.56
N LEU A 156 -16.69 12.50 -13.65
CA LEU A 156 -16.93 13.74 -14.40
C LEU A 156 -17.65 14.79 -13.55
N ILE A 157 -18.65 14.39 -12.75
CA ILE A 157 -19.34 15.29 -11.81
C ILE A 157 -18.38 15.85 -10.75
N LEU A 158 -17.42 15.04 -10.29
CA LEU A 158 -16.39 15.44 -9.32
C LEU A 158 -15.21 16.18 -9.98
N GLY A 159 -15.32 16.55 -11.26
CA GLY A 159 -14.31 17.33 -11.97
C GLY A 159 -13.01 16.57 -12.28
N GLN A 160 -13.03 15.23 -12.23
CA GLN A 160 -11.86 14.42 -12.53
C GLN A 160 -11.55 14.45 -14.03
N ASN A 161 -10.29 14.68 -14.37
CA ASN A 161 -9.79 14.67 -15.73
C ASN A 161 -8.83 13.49 -15.90
N PRO A 162 -9.19 12.48 -16.70
CA PRO A 162 -8.35 11.30 -16.83
C PRO A 162 -7.06 11.62 -17.59
N VAL A 163 -5.96 11.00 -17.17
CA VAL A 163 -4.66 11.17 -17.84
C VAL A 163 -4.67 10.36 -19.14
N ARG A 164 -4.71 11.04 -20.29
CA ARG A 164 -4.93 10.42 -21.61
C ARG A 164 -4.05 9.19 -21.88
N ASP A 165 -2.76 9.30 -21.63
CA ASP A 165 -1.81 8.21 -21.87
C ASP A 165 -2.04 7.02 -20.91
N ALA A 166 -2.39 7.32 -19.65
CA ALA A 166 -2.72 6.31 -18.65
C ALA A 166 -4.03 5.58 -18.98
N VAL A 167 -5.02 6.27 -19.56
CA VAL A 167 -6.27 5.66 -20.01
C VAL A 167 -6.01 4.65 -21.12
N GLY A 168 -5.25 5.03 -22.15
CA GLY A 168 -4.93 4.14 -23.27
C GLY A 168 -4.27 2.85 -22.80
N LEU A 169 -3.27 2.98 -21.91
CA LEU A 169 -2.59 1.84 -21.30
C LEU A 169 -3.53 1.00 -20.43
N SER A 170 -4.38 1.65 -19.63
CA SER A 170 -5.36 1.00 -18.75
C SER A 170 -6.38 0.18 -19.52
N LEU A 171 -6.92 0.73 -20.63
CA LEU A 171 -7.87 0.03 -21.50
C LEU A 171 -7.28 -1.23 -22.13
N LEU A 172 -5.97 -1.28 -22.35
CA LEU A 172 -5.28 -2.46 -22.87
C LEU A 172 -4.93 -3.46 -21.76
N LEU A 173 -4.30 -2.97 -20.68
CA LEU A 173 -3.71 -3.83 -19.65
C LEU A 173 -4.75 -4.37 -18.67
N TYR A 174 -5.77 -3.60 -18.29
CA TYR A 174 -6.75 -4.08 -17.30
C TYR A 174 -7.57 -5.27 -17.78
N PRO A 175 -8.06 -5.35 -19.03
CA PRO A 175 -8.74 -6.56 -19.51
C PRO A 175 -7.85 -7.81 -19.50
N LEU A 176 -6.56 -7.67 -19.83
CA LEU A 176 -5.60 -8.78 -19.78
C LEU A 176 -5.37 -9.24 -18.34
N TYR A 177 -5.18 -8.28 -17.43
CA TYR A 177 -5.05 -8.53 -16.01
C TYR A 177 -6.33 -9.16 -15.41
N ALA A 178 -7.50 -8.65 -15.79
CA ALA A 178 -8.81 -9.16 -15.39
C ALA A 178 -9.04 -10.59 -15.88
N LEU A 179 -8.56 -10.95 -17.07
CA LEU A 179 -8.67 -12.32 -17.58
C LEU A 179 -7.93 -13.32 -16.68
N ILE A 180 -6.72 -12.95 -16.26
CA ILE A 180 -5.93 -13.75 -15.32
C ILE A 180 -6.65 -13.80 -13.97
N GLN A 181 -7.04 -12.65 -13.40
CA GLN A 181 -7.75 -12.59 -12.13
C GLN A 181 -9.05 -13.41 -12.14
N LEU A 182 -9.88 -13.33 -13.17
CA LEU A 182 -11.11 -14.13 -13.27
C LEU A 182 -10.82 -15.61 -13.47
N GLY A 183 -9.72 -15.98 -14.12
CA GLY A 183 -9.27 -17.37 -14.14
C GLY A 183 -9.03 -17.93 -12.73
N LEU A 184 -8.37 -17.13 -11.88
CA LEU A 184 -7.94 -17.51 -10.54
C LEU A 184 -9.07 -17.39 -9.50
N PHE A 185 -9.80 -16.29 -9.50
CA PHE A 185 -10.78 -15.95 -8.48
C PHE A 185 -12.21 -16.30 -8.86
N LEU A 186 -12.52 -16.50 -10.14
CA LEU A 186 -13.87 -16.88 -10.56
C LEU A 186 -13.91 -18.34 -11.00
N LYS A 187 -13.20 -18.71 -12.07
CA LYS A 187 -13.30 -20.04 -12.66
C LYS A 187 -12.85 -21.14 -11.69
N LEU A 188 -11.68 -20.98 -11.06
CA LEU A 188 -11.12 -21.99 -10.17
C LEU A 188 -12.04 -22.24 -8.94
N PRO A 189 -12.41 -21.23 -8.12
CA PRO A 189 -13.37 -21.37 -7.04
C PRO A 189 -14.71 -21.98 -7.46
N VAL A 190 -15.34 -21.46 -8.52
CA VAL A 190 -16.63 -21.98 -8.99
C VAL A 190 -16.52 -23.47 -9.32
N THR A 191 -15.48 -23.87 -10.04
CA THR A 191 -15.29 -25.28 -10.42
C THR A 191 -15.07 -26.16 -9.20
N ARG A 192 -14.25 -25.74 -8.23
CA ARG A 192 -13.93 -26.55 -7.05
C ARG A 192 -15.09 -26.63 -6.05
N LEU A 193 -15.76 -25.51 -5.80
CA LEU A 193 -16.95 -25.46 -4.94
C LEU A 193 -18.07 -26.35 -5.48
N ARG A 194 -18.31 -26.35 -6.80
CA ARG A 194 -19.28 -27.24 -7.44
C ARG A 194 -18.86 -28.71 -7.40
N ALA A 195 -17.57 -29.01 -7.60
CA ALA A 195 -17.04 -30.37 -7.45
C ALA A 195 -17.15 -30.90 -6.00
N MET A 196 -17.11 -30.00 -5.00
CA MET A 196 -17.39 -30.36 -3.61
C MET A 196 -18.89 -30.56 -3.35
N GLY A 197 -19.79 -30.08 -4.20
CA GLY A 197 -21.24 -30.18 -4.03
C GLY A 197 -21.88 -28.97 -3.34
N VAL A 198 -21.22 -27.81 -3.34
CA VAL A 198 -21.80 -26.54 -2.86
C VAL A 198 -22.91 -26.06 -3.83
N SER A 199 -23.99 -25.49 -3.29
CA SER A 199 -25.08 -24.90 -4.09
C SER A 199 -24.60 -23.79 -5.03
N GLU A 200 -25.41 -23.42 -6.01
CA GLU A 200 -25.02 -22.37 -6.98
C GLU A 200 -24.94 -21.00 -6.31
N GLU A 201 -25.91 -20.68 -5.46
CA GLU A 201 -25.96 -19.49 -4.62
C GLU A 201 -24.74 -19.43 -3.68
N GLY A 202 -24.48 -20.53 -2.95
CA GLY A 202 -23.34 -20.61 -2.05
C GLY A 202 -22.01 -20.45 -2.78
N THR A 203 -21.89 -21.03 -3.97
CA THR A 203 -20.71 -20.89 -4.82
C THR A 203 -20.49 -19.43 -5.25
N ARG A 204 -21.55 -18.73 -5.68
CA ARG A 204 -21.48 -17.30 -6.05
C ARG A 204 -21.06 -16.44 -4.87
N LEU A 205 -21.73 -16.62 -3.73
CA LEU A 205 -21.46 -15.85 -2.51
C LEU A 205 -20.02 -16.06 -2.03
N LEU A 206 -19.58 -17.31 -1.89
CA LEU A 206 -18.23 -17.60 -1.41
C LEU A 206 -17.14 -17.10 -2.36
N THR A 207 -17.36 -17.22 -3.67
CA THR A 207 -16.46 -16.68 -4.69
C THR A 207 -16.33 -15.16 -4.57
N ALA A 208 -17.47 -14.47 -4.40
CA ALA A 208 -17.50 -13.03 -4.22
C ALA A 208 -16.82 -12.59 -2.93
N VAL A 209 -17.07 -13.29 -1.81
CA VAL A 209 -16.46 -12.98 -0.51
C VAL A 209 -14.94 -13.14 -0.58
N VAL A 210 -14.43 -14.24 -1.14
CA VAL A 210 -12.98 -14.44 -1.25
C VAL A 210 -12.33 -13.39 -2.16
N PHE A 211 -13.00 -12.98 -3.24
CA PHE A 211 -12.52 -11.89 -4.07
C PHE A 211 -12.55 -10.53 -3.36
N ALA A 212 -13.57 -10.25 -2.55
CA ALA A 212 -13.58 -9.04 -1.72
C ALA A 212 -12.44 -9.06 -0.69
N LEU A 213 -12.16 -10.21 -0.07
CA LEU A 213 -11.11 -10.35 0.94
C LEU A 213 -9.70 -10.07 0.40
N VAL A 214 -9.40 -10.34 -0.87
CA VAL A 214 -8.07 -9.97 -1.42
C VAL A 214 -7.90 -8.44 -1.52
N HIS A 215 -9.00 -7.70 -1.50
CA HIS A 215 -9.01 -6.23 -1.53
C HIS A 215 -9.10 -5.60 -0.13
N TRP A 216 -9.08 -6.42 0.93
CA TRP A 216 -9.02 -5.94 2.30
C TRP A 216 -7.77 -5.06 2.53
N PRO A 217 -7.84 -3.94 3.27
CA PRO A 217 -8.99 -3.42 4.03
C PRO A 217 -9.77 -2.31 3.32
N ASN A 218 -9.55 -2.07 2.02
CA ASN A 218 -10.12 -0.91 1.34
C ASN A 218 -11.65 -1.07 1.20
N PRO A 219 -12.48 -0.32 1.98
CA PRO A 219 -13.90 -0.63 2.12
C PRO A 219 -14.67 -0.41 0.81
N LEU A 220 -14.33 0.64 0.07
CA LEU A 220 -14.95 0.92 -1.23
C LEU A 220 -14.63 -0.19 -2.23
N VAL A 221 -13.34 -0.55 -2.35
CA VAL A 221 -12.91 -1.58 -3.31
C VAL A 221 -13.47 -2.95 -2.90
N MET A 222 -13.48 -3.30 -1.62
CA MET A 222 -14.11 -4.51 -1.11
C MET A 222 -15.60 -4.59 -1.47
N LEU A 223 -16.36 -3.51 -1.28
CA LEU A 223 -17.80 -3.48 -1.57
C LEU A 223 -18.04 -3.66 -3.08
N VAL A 224 -17.35 -2.89 -3.90
CA VAL A 224 -17.51 -2.93 -5.36
C VAL A 224 -17.10 -4.30 -5.92
N THR A 225 -16.00 -4.87 -5.43
CA THR A 225 -15.52 -6.19 -5.88
C THR A 225 -16.40 -7.32 -5.37
N LEU A 226 -17.00 -7.22 -4.18
CA LEU A 226 -18.01 -8.16 -3.69
C LEU A 226 -19.22 -8.21 -4.64
N VAL A 227 -19.82 -7.06 -4.93
CA VAL A 227 -21.02 -6.99 -5.79
C VAL A 227 -20.66 -7.41 -7.22
N GLY A 228 -19.55 -6.89 -7.77
CA GLY A 228 -19.09 -7.21 -9.12
C GLY A 228 -18.84 -8.70 -9.30
N MET A 229 -18.08 -9.32 -8.39
CA MET A 229 -17.79 -10.76 -8.48
C MET A 229 -19.03 -11.62 -8.27
N PHE A 230 -19.98 -11.23 -7.42
CA PHE A 230 -21.24 -11.95 -7.30
C PHE A 230 -22.02 -11.96 -8.62
N VAL A 231 -22.12 -10.81 -9.28
CA VAL A 231 -22.77 -10.65 -10.59
C VAL A 231 -22.03 -11.44 -11.67
N TRP A 232 -20.71 -11.32 -11.77
CA TRP A 232 -19.92 -12.04 -12.77
C TRP A 232 -19.92 -13.55 -12.54
N ALA A 233 -19.94 -14.02 -11.29
CA ALA A 233 -20.11 -15.44 -10.97
C ALA A 233 -21.45 -15.98 -11.45
N GLN A 234 -22.53 -15.23 -11.25
CA GLN A 234 -23.85 -15.57 -11.79
C GLN A 234 -23.86 -15.62 -13.32
N GLN A 235 -23.26 -14.63 -13.99
CA GLN A 235 -23.20 -14.62 -15.44
C GLN A 235 -22.33 -15.76 -16.00
N TYR A 236 -21.22 -16.07 -15.34
CA TYR A 236 -20.35 -17.19 -15.69
C TYR A 236 -21.07 -18.53 -15.56
N GLN A 237 -21.80 -18.75 -14.47
CA GLN A 237 -22.65 -19.94 -14.30
C GLN A 237 -23.77 -20.04 -15.36
N ARG A 238 -24.26 -18.90 -15.86
CA ARG A 238 -25.21 -18.82 -16.99
C ARG A 238 -24.56 -19.04 -18.36
N GLY A 239 -23.25 -19.30 -18.41
CA GLY A 239 -22.52 -19.63 -19.64
C GLY A 239 -21.85 -18.45 -20.33
N ARG A 240 -21.78 -17.25 -19.70
CA ARG A 240 -21.05 -16.13 -20.30
C ARG A 240 -19.54 -16.45 -20.36
N PRO A 241 -18.88 -16.25 -21.50
CA PRO A 241 -17.48 -16.61 -21.64
C PRO A 241 -16.56 -15.68 -20.83
N LEU A 242 -15.47 -16.23 -20.31
CA LEU A 242 -14.55 -15.55 -19.39
C LEU A 242 -13.93 -14.28 -19.98
N TYR A 243 -13.61 -14.26 -21.28
CA TYR A 243 -12.99 -13.09 -21.91
C TYR A 243 -13.94 -11.88 -22.02
N GLN A 244 -15.26 -12.10 -22.12
CA GLN A 244 -16.23 -11.01 -22.09
C GLN A 244 -16.35 -10.42 -20.69
N LEU A 245 -16.36 -11.28 -19.67
CA LEU A 245 -16.32 -10.85 -18.27
C LEU A 245 -15.03 -10.09 -17.98
N ALA A 246 -13.90 -10.55 -18.52
CA ALA A 246 -12.61 -9.87 -18.38
C ALA A 246 -12.60 -8.48 -19.03
N LEU A 247 -13.22 -8.34 -20.20
CA LEU A 247 -13.39 -7.03 -20.84
C LEU A 247 -14.23 -6.08 -19.96
N VAL A 248 -15.39 -6.52 -19.48
CA VAL A 248 -16.26 -5.71 -18.60
C VAL A 248 -15.53 -5.32 -17.30
N MET A 249 -14.90 -6.29 -16.63
CA MET A 249 -14.15 -6.05 -15.42
C MET A 249 -12.96 -5.11 -15.66
N GLY A 250 -12.25 -5.27 -16.78
CA GLY A 250 -11.14 -4.41 -17.15
C GLY A 250 -11.58 -2.97 -17.42
N LEU A 251 -12.68 -2.77 -18.15
CA LEU A 251 -13.28 -1.44 -18.35
C LEU A 251 -13.74 -0.82 -17.03
N THR A 252 -14.35 -1.62 -16.15
CA THR A 252 -14.73 -1.18 -14.80
C THR A 252 -13.49 -0.71 -14.03
N ALA A 253 -12.42 -1.50 -13.98
CA ALA A 253 -11.17 -1.13 -13.32
C ALA A 253 -10.53 0.15 -13.90
N THR A 254 -10.58 0.33 -15.23
CA THR A 254 -10.15 1.57 -15.87
C THR A 254 -10.98 2.76 -15.36
N THR A 255 -12.31 2.66 -15.34
CA THR A 255 -13.14 3.78 -14.88
C THR A 255 -12.92 4.10 -13.40
N PHE A 256 -12.76 3.09 -12.54
CA PHE A 256 -12.45 3.31 -11.13
C PHE A 256 -11.08 3.98 -10.92
N SER A 257 -10.06 3.54 -11.65
CA SER A 257 -8.69 4.07 -11.48
C SER A 257 -8.46 5.42 -12.14
N GLN A 258 -9.21 5.76 -13.20
CA GLN A 258 -8.98 6.97 -13.99
C GLN A 258 -9.99 8.08 -13.73
N MET A 259 -11.17 7.76 -13.20
CA MET A 259 -12.27 8.72 -13.06
C MET A 259 -12.64 9.02 -11.62
N LEU A 260 -12.33 8.17 -10.64
CA LEU A 260 -12.66 8.47 -9.24
C LEU A 260 -11.49 9.16 -8.53
N PRO A 261 -11.76 10.10 -7.59
CA PRO A 261 -10.70 10.75 -6.82
C PRO A 261 -9.86 9.75 -6.03
N ASP A 262 -8.55 10.01 -5.95
CA ASP A 262 -7.62 9.17 -5.20
C ASP A 262 -7.92 9.16 -3.69
N ASP A 263 -8.45 10.26 -3.13
CA ASP A 263 -8.87 10.32 -1.73
C ASP A 263 -10.02 9.35 -1.43
N LEU A 264 -10.84 9.01 -2.44
CA LEU A 264 -11.96 8.09 -2.30
C LEU A 264 -11.53 6.64 -2.53
N THR A 265 -10.66 6.39 -3.51
CA THR A 265 -10.23 5.03 -3.88
C THR A 265 -8.97 4.57 -3.15
N HIS A 266 -8.24 5.49 -2.52
CA HIS A 266 -6.88 5.32 -2.02
C HIS A 266 -5.95 4.75 -3.10
N HIS A 267 -6.04 5.27 -4.33
CA HIS A 267 -5.36 4.75 -5.53
C HIS A 267 -5.59 3.25 -5.76
N MET A 268 -6.79 2.75 -5.41
CA MET A 268 -7.13 1.32 -5.45
C MET A 268 -6.15 0.44 -4.65
N ARG A 269 -5.42 1.00 -3.68
CA ARG A 269 -4.49 0.25 -2.84
C ARG A 269 -5.27 -0.75 -1.99
N VAL A 270 -4.65 -1.90 -1.75
CA VAL A 270 -5.16 -2.99 -0.93
C VAL A 270 -4.03 -3.56 -0.07
N GLY A 271 -4.36 -4.45 0.86
CA GLY A 271 -3.40 -5.13 1.70
C GLY A 271 -2.57 -4.17 2.57
N PRO A 272 -1.32 -4.56 2.91
CA PRO A 272 -0.41 -3.73 3.72
C PRO A 272 -0.13 -2.35 3.13
N GLY A 273 -0.10 -2.20 1.79
CA GLY A 273 0.16 -0.93 1.13
C GLY A 273 -0.96 0.11 1.37
N TYR A 274 -2.22 -0.32 1.43
CA TYR A 274 -3.34 0.54 1.84
C TYR A 274 -3.18 1.00 3.29
N VAL A 275 -2.92 0.04 4.18
CA VAL A 275 -2.82 0.31 5.63
C VAL A 275 -1.69 1.29 5.92
N ARG A 276 -0.54 1.08 5.27
CA ARG A 276 0.62 1.97 5.38
C ARG A 276 0.27 3.39 4.95
N ALA A 277 -0.36 3.57 3.79
CA ALA A 277 -0.75 4.89 3.29
C ALA A 277 -1.70 5.59 4.28
N ALA A 278 -2.71 4.87 4.78
CA ALA A 278 -3.64 5.40 5.78
C ALA A 278 -2.94 5.79 7.09
N ALA A 279 -1.96 5.00 7.56
CA ALA A 279 -1.19 5.30 8.76
C ALA A 279 -0.33 6.55 8.59
N VAL A 280 0.30 6.71 7.42
CA VAL A 280 1.09 7.89 7.06
C VAL A 280 0.22 9.14 7.05
N ASP A 281 -0.98 9.05 6.46
CA ASP A 281 -1.93 10.16 6.46
C ASP A 281 -2.39 10.50 7.88
N HIS A 282 -2.81 9.50 8.65
CA HIS A 282 -3.32 9.68 10.01
C HIS A 282 -2.30 10.35 10.94
N LEU A 283 -1.06 9.86 10.93
CA LEU A 283 0.00 10.39 11.80
C LEU A 283 0.60 11.69 11.26
N GLY A 284 0.75 11.83 9.94
CA GLY A 284 1.40 12.98 9.32
C GLY A 284 0.53 14.24 9.28
N THR A 285 -0.79 14.08 9.23
CA THR A 285 -1.77 15.19 9.21
C THR A 285 -2.23 15.63 10.60
N SER A 286 -1.88 14.88 11.66
CA SER A 286 -2.17 15.27 13.04
C SER A 286 -1.71 16.71 13.29
N PRO A 287 -2.58 17.62 13.77
CA PRO A 287 -2.28 19.04 13.87
C PRO A 287 -0.96 19.24 14.59
N ALA A 288 -0.08 19.99 13.94
CA ALA A 288 1.15 20.44 14.58
C ALA A 288 0.75 21.50 15.61
N THR A 289 1.21 21.36 16.84
CA THR A 289 1.36 22.50 17.73
C THR A 289 2.24 23.51 16.98
N THR A 290 1.85 24.79 16.95
CA THR A 290 2.53 25.85 16.17
C THR A 290 3.95 26.17 16.67
N ASP A 291 4.48 25.40 17.60
CA ASP A 291 5.71 25.70 18.35
C ASP A 291 6.92 24.94 17.76
N PRO A 292 8.08 25.55 17.48
CA PRO A 292 9.32 24.88 17.08
C PRO A 292 9.86 23.78 18.01
N GLU A 293 9.45 23.69 19.29
CA GLU A 293 9.66 22.48 20.11
C GLU A 293 8.91 21.24 19.57
N SER A 294 8.08 21.43 18.53
CA SER A 294 7.23 20.44 17.85
C SER A 294 7.91 19.28 17.17
N THR A 295 9.19 19.33 16.76
CA THR A 295 9.77 18.18 16.01
C THR A 295 9.92 16.97 16.91
N LEU A 296 10.53 17.14 18.09
CA LEU A 296 10.72 16.03 19.01
C LEU A 296 9.39 15.61 19.66
N GLU A 297 8.51 16.58 19.95
CA GLU A 297 7.16 16.31 20.45
C GLU A 297 6.35 15.50 19.42
N PHE A 298 6.40 15.90 18.14
CA PHE A 298 5.76 15.17 17.04
C PHE A 298 6.31 13.75 16.95
N LEU A 299 7.62 13.59 16.94
CA LEU A 299 8.27 12.27 16.89
C LEU A 299 7.86 11.43 18.09
N ALA A 300 7.94 11.97 19.32
CA ALA A 300 7.51 11.29 20.54
C ALA A 300 6.04 10.86 20.48
N ARG A 301 5.16 11.69 19.91
CA ARG A 301 3.74 11.40 19.75
C ARG A 301 3.48 10.25 18.79
N ILE A 302 4.20 10.19 17.67
CA ILE A 302 4.00 9.13 16.66
C ILE A 302 4.78 7.85 16.97
N TYR A 303 5.83 7.92 17.79
CA TYR A 303 6.76 6.81 18.05
C TYR A 303 6.08 5.57 18.65
N PRO A 304 5.17 5.67 19.64
CA PRO A 304 4.46 4.50 20.15
C PRO A 304 3.58 3.85 19.08
N GLY A 305 2.92 4.65 18.23
CA GLY A 305 2.09 4.15 17.14
C GLY A 305 2.88 3.39 16.08
N THR A 306 4.10 3.87 15.76
CA THR A 306 4.97 3.25 14.76
C THR A 306 5.79 2.10 15.36
N VAL A 307 6.52 2.31 16.45
CA VAL A 307 7.47 1.36 17.06
C VAL A 307 6.84 0.45 18.13
N GLY A 308 5.70 0.83 18.71
CA GLY A 308 4.99 0.00 19.71
C GLY A 308 5.61 0.02 21.10
N ARG A 309 6.34 1.09 21.42
CA ARG A 309 6.81 1.44 22.76
C ARG A 309 7.15 2.92 22.81
N GLU A 310 7.37 3.43 24.01
CA GLU A 310 7.87 4.80 24.19
C GLU A 310 9.28 4.99 23.63
N MET A 311 9.54 6.22 23.20
CA MET A 311 10.84 6.66 22.71
C MET A 311 11.81 6.84 23.88
N THR A 312 12.99 6.23 23.80
CA THR A 312 14.02 6.44 24.82
C THR A 312 14.71 7.79 24.63
N THR A 313 15.35 8.31 25.69
CA THR A 313 16.12 9.56 25.63
C THR A 313 17.27 9.51 24.62
N GLU A 314 17.89 8.34 24.42
CA GLU A 314 18.95 8.16 23.42
C GLU A 314 18.41 8.28 21.99
N GLU A 315 17.30 7.57 21.70
CA GLU A 315 16.64 7.63 20.40
C GLU A 315 16.10 9.02 20.09
N ALA A 316 15.53 9.68 21.09
CA ALA A 316 15.12 11.08 21.01
C ALA A 316 16.28 11.98 20.57
N ARG A 317 17.47 11.78 21.15
CA ARG A 317 18.68 12.54 20.80
C ARG A 317 19.18 12.23 19.40
N ILE A 318 19.23 10.95 19.01
CA ILE A 318 19.63 10.53 17.66
C ILE A 318 18.67 11.10 16.62
N LEU A 319 17.37 10.90 16.79
CA LEU A 319 16.35 11.38 15.85
C LEU A 319 16.35 12.90 15.75
N LYS A 320 16.49 13.62 16.86
CA LYS A 320 16.62 15.08 16.86
C LYS A 320 17.86 15.51 16.05
N ARG A 321 19.02 14.91 16.32
CA ARG A 321 20.26 15.22 15.58
C ARG A 321 20.09 14.95 14.09
N SER A 322 19.54 13.79 13.71
CA SER A 322 19.33 13.44 12.31
C SER A 322 18.34 14.37 11.61
N THR A 323 17.24 14.74 12.27
CA THR A 323 16.24 15.66 11.71
C THR A 323 16.79 17.09 11.57
N ASP A 324 17.52 17.59 12.57
CA ASP A 324 18.19 18.89 12.52
C ASP A 324 19.21 18.95 11.37
N THR A 325 20.08 17.95 11.26
CA THR A 325 21.05 17.84 10.15
C THR A 325 20.35 17.81 8.79
N ALA A 326 19.28 17.02 8.67
CA ALA A 326 18.59 16.89 7.40
C ALA A 326 17.83 18.19 7.01
N LEU A 327 17.27 18.92 7.98
CA LEU A 327 16.69 20.24 7.77
C LEU A 327 17.73 21.25 7.28
N ARG A 328 18.94 21.25 7.86
CA ARG A 328 20.05 22.10 7.39
C ARG A 328 20.46 21.78 5.96
N HIS A 329 20.54 20.50 5.58
CA HIS A 329 20.78 20.12 4.18
C HIS A 329 19.71 20.66 3.23
N VAL A 330 18.44 20.64 3.62
CA VAL A 330 17.34 21.24 2.82
C VAL A 330 17.52 22.73 2.67
N TRP A 331 17.87 23.44 3.73
CA TRP A 331 18.13 24.88 3.64
C TRP A 331 19.29 25.15 2.67
N VAL A 332 20.43 24.48 2.83
CA VAL A 332 21.58 24.65 1.90
C VAL A 332 21.17 24.36 0.46
N HIS A 333 20.47 23.25 0.20
CA HIS A 333 19.96 22.91 -1.12
C HIS A 333 19.05 24.01 -1.68
N THR A 334 18.12 24.51 -0.87
CA THR A 334 17.19 25.59 -1.25
C THR A 334 17.93 26.87 -1.63
N PHE A 335 18.97 27.25 -0.87
CA PHE A 335 19.85 28.37 -1.22
C PHE A 335 20.54 28.16 -2.57
N LEU A 336 21.15 27.00 -2.77
CA LEU A 336 21.86 26.67 -4.01
C LEU A 336 20.90 26.65 -5.22
N CYS A 337 19.66 26.24 -5.03
CA CYS A 337 18.64 26.23 -6.07
C CYS A 337 17.95 27.59 -6.29
N SER A 338 18.17 28.57 -5.42
CA SER A 338 17.49 29.87 -5.50
C SER A 338 17.87 30.65 -6.77
N PRO A 339 16.93 31.44 -7.34
CA PRO A 339 17.24 32.32 -8.46
C PRO A 339 18.38 33.29 -8.16
N GLU A 340 18.44 33.81 -6.93
CA GLU A 340 19.49 34.75 -6.51
C GLU A 340 20.87 34.10 -6.53
N TYR A 341 21.03 32.89 -5.98
CA TYR A 341 22.30 32.17 -6.01
C TYR A 341 22.75 31.90 -7.45
N ARG A 342 21.84 31.44 -8.30
CA ARG A 342 22.13 31.15 -9.72
C ARG A 342 22.59 32.40 -10.45
N HIS A 343 21.87 33.51 -10.31
CA HIS A 343 22.24 34.78 -10.93
C HIS A 343 23.64 35.25 -10.50
N ARG A 344 23.95 35.18 -9.19
CA ARG A 344 25.28 35.55 -8.68
C ARG A 344 26.38 34.58 -9.12
N ALA A 345 26.08 33.29 -9.19
CA ALA A 345 27.03 32.27 -9.65
C ALA A 345 27.38 32.49 -11.13
N GLU A 346 26.39 32.76 -11.98
CA GLU A 346 26.58 33.11 -13.39
C GLU A 346 27.42 34.39 -13.55
N ALA A 347 27.05 35.46 -12.84
CA ALA A 347 27.79 36.72 -12.89
C ALA A 347 29.27 36.58 -12.45
N ALA A 348 29.56 35.63 -11.55
CA ALA A 348 30.90 35.32 -11.07
C ALA A 348 31.63 34.23 -11.86
N GLY A 349 31.06 33.71 -12.96
CA GLY A 349 31.64 32.63 -13.75
C GLY A 349 31.79 31.30 -12.99
N ARG A 350 30.98 31.08 -11.94
CA ARG A 350 31.00 29.86 -11.13
C ARG A 350 30.11 28.79 -11.75
N PRO A 351 30.42 27.49 -11.56
CA PRO A 351 29.54 26.42 -12.00
C PRO A 351 28.15 26.56 -11.35
N LEU A 352 27.11 26.25 -12.11
CA LEU A 352 25.74 26.21 -11.63
C LEU A 352 25.44 24.85 -10.97
N PRO A 353 24.57 24.81 -9.95
CA PRO A 353 24.12 23.56 -9.38
C PRO A 353 23.19 22.82 -10.35
N PRO A 354 23.01 21.50 -10.19
CA PRO A 354 22.07 20.72 -10.99
C PRO A 354 20.62 21.22 -10.87
N SER A 355 19.73 20.60 -11.65
CA SER A 355 18.29 20.90 -11.63
C SER A 355 17.74 20.85 -10.19
N PRO A 356 16.91 21.82 -9.78
CA PRO A 356 16.26 21.82 -8.46
C PRO A 356 15.26 20.66 -8.30
N LEU A 357 14.92 19.97 -9.41
CA LEU A 357 14.06 18.79 -9.42
C LEU A 357 14.80 17.51 -9.01
N ILE A 358 16.13 17.53 -8.96
CA ILE A 358 16.96 16.39 -8.58
C ILE A 358 17.35 16.56 -7.11
N HIS A 359 17.11 15.53 -6.30
CA HIS A 359 17.51 15.54 -4.90
C HIS A 359 19.04 15.68 -4.77
N TRP A 360 19.53 16.49 -3.82
CA TRP A 360 20.96 16.82 -3.70
C TRP A 360 21.88 15.60 -3.52
N SER A 361 21.37 14.49 -2.98
CA SER A 361 22.16 13.25 -2.87
C SER A 361 22.49 12.61 -4.23
N GLU A 362 21.76 12.96 -5.28
CA GLU A 362 21.97 12.51 -6.65
C GLU A 362 22.79 13.52 -7.46
N TRP A 363 23.11 14.68 -6.88
CA TRP A 363 24.00 15.65 -7.51
C TRP A 363 25.43 15.09 -7.66
N PRO A 364 26.23 15.64 -8.60
CA PRO A 364 27.64 15.33 -8.70
C PRO A 364 28.36 15.51 -7.35
N PRO A 365 29.41 14.71 -7.06
CA PRO A 365 30.07 14.68 -5.75
C PRO A 365 30.42 16.07 -5.19
N ALA A 366 31.00 16.96 -6.00
CA ALA A 366 31.37 18.32 -5.57
C ALA A 366 30.20 19.13 -4.98
N TRP A 367 29.00 19.00 -5.54
CA TRP A 367 27.82 19.70 -5.03
C TRP A 367 27.20 19.00 -3.82
N ARG A 368 27.24 17.67 -3.82
CA ARG A 368 26.77 16.86 -2.69
C ARG A 368 27.61 17.11 -1.44
N ASP A 369 28.92 17.14 -1.60
CA ASP A 369 29.87 17.41 -0.51
C ASP A 369 29.69 18.84 -0.01
N LYS A 370 29.51 19.82 -0.92
CA LYS A 370 29.17 21.19 -0.51
C LYS A 370 27.88 21.29 0.32
N VAL A 371 26.83 20.53 -0.01
CA VAL A 371 25.61 20.48 0.81
C VAL A 371 25.88 19.88 2.18
N ARG A 372 26.66 18.78 2.23
CA ARG A 372 27.05 18.12 3.49
C ARG A 372 27.90 19.04 4.36
N ASP A 373 28.96 19.62 3.82
CA ASP A 373 29.90 20.46 4.56
C ASP A 373 29.21 21.69 5.17
N LEU A 374 28.31 22.33 4.42
CA LEU A 374 27.58 23.49 4.89
C LEU A 374 26.40 23.13 5.81
N GLY A 375 25.88 21.90 5.74
CA GLY A 375 24.81 21.43 6.61
C GLY A 375 25.29 20.64 7.83
N ASP A 376 26.60 20.39 7.94
CA ASP A 376 27.19 19.61 9.01
C ASP A 376 27.06 20.31 10.37
N GLU A 377 27.08 19.49 11.43
CA GLU A 377 27.00 19.97 12.81
C GLU A 377 28.16 20.90 13.16
N ALA A 378 29.37 20.65 12.66
CA ALA A 378 30.52 21.52 12.94
C ALA A 378 30.32 22.92 12.35
N PHE A 379 29.82 23.02 11.12
CA PHE A 379 29.51 24.32 10.52
C PHE A 379 28.38 25.03 11.28
N TYR A 380 27.34 24.30 11.69
CA TYR A 380 26.24 24.84 12.48
C TYR A 380 26.70 25.43 13.83
N GLN A 381 27.52 24.68 14.58
CA GLN A 381 28.04 25.12 15.88
C GLN A 381 29.01 26.30 15.75
N ALA A 382 29.84 26.33 14.71
CA ALA A 382 30.75 27.45 14.44
C ALA A 382 30.02 28.77 14.16
N HIS A 383 28.73 28.72 13.81
CA HIS A 383 27.88 29.88 13.52
C HIS A 383 26.72 30.00 14.52
N GLY A 384 26.99 29.78 15.80
CA GLY A 384 26.06 30.10 16.90
C GLY A 384 25.08 29.00 17.29
N GLY A 385 25.10 27.84 16.61
CA GLY A 385 24.35 26.65 17.04
C GLY A 385 22.83 26.84 17.09
N ASN A 386 22.30 27.82 16.37
CA ASN A 386 20.86 28.10 16.26
C ASN A 386 20.44 28.35 14.79
N PRO A 387 19.17 28.09 14.42
CA PRO A 387 18.72 28.23 13.03
C PRO A 387 18.94 29.61 12.41
N ARG A 388 18.75 30.69 13.17
CA ARG A 388 18.85 32.06 12.66
C ARG A 388 20.28 32.42 12.27
N ASP A 389 21.25 32.13 13.13
CA ASP A 389 22.65 32.44 12.85
C ASP A 389 23.23 31.54 11.75
N PHE A 390 22.79 30.29 11.69
CA PHE A 390 23.09 29.40 10.56
C PHE A 390 22.59 29.98 9.22
N LEU A 391 21.34 30.44 9.17
CA LEU A 391 20.80 31.07 7.95
C LEU A 391 21.59 32.32 7.58
N ARG A 392 21.91 33.20 8.55
CA ARG A 392 22.78 34.37 8.31
C ARG A 392 24.14 33.96 7.72
N ALA A 393 24.73 32.88 8.24
CA ALA A 393 25.97 32.34 7.70
C ALA A 393 25.81 31.86 6.24
N LEU A 394 24.69 31.20 5.90
CA LEU A 394 24.41 30.81 4.51
C LEU A 394 24.23 32.01 3.58
N TYR A 395 23.48 33.03 3.98
CA TYR A 395 23.34 34.28 3.21
C TYR A 395 24.70 34.94 2.97
N SER A 396 25.52 35.06 4.01
CA SER A 396 26.86 35.62 3.89
C SER A 396 27.75 34.76 2.97
N ARG A 397 27.77 33.44 3.17
CA ARG A 397 28.67 32.53 2.49
C ARG A 397 28.30 32.27 1.02
N LEU A 398 27.01 32.07 0.75
CA LEU A 398 26.52 31.69 -0.59
C LEU A 398 26.07 32.90 -1.41
N LEU A 399 25.55 33.94 -0.76
CA LEU A 399 25.01 35.12 -1.43
C LEU A 399 25.83 36.39 -1.20
N ALA A 400 26.87 36.39 -0.35
CA ALA A 400 27.72 37.56 -0.08
C ALA A 400 26.93 38.80 0.39
N ARG A 401 25.89 38.60 1.20
CA ARG A 401 25.11 39.68 1.84
C ARG A 401 24.52 39.25 3.17
N ALA A 402 24.07 40.22 3.97
CA ALA A 402 23.22 39.95 5.11
C ALA A 402 21.75 39.73 4.66
N PRO A 403 20.99 38.85 5.33
CA PRO A 403 19.55 38.76 5.14
C PRO A 403 18.79 39.88 5.85
N ALA A 404 17.63 40.25 5.33
CA ALA A 404 16.65 41.01 6.07
C ALA A 404 15.93 40.12 7.11
N GLU A 405 15.42 40.71 8.20
CA GLU A 405 14.68 39.95 9.23
C GLU A 405 13.41 39.27 8.68
N ALA A 406 12.75 39.91 7.71
CA ALA A 406 11.60 39.30 7.01
C ALA A 406 12.00 38.04 6.21
N GLU A 407 13.20 38.00 5.64
CA GLU A 407 13.71 36.82 4.95
C GLU A 407 14.00 35.70 5.95
N LEU A 408 14.65 36.01 7.08
CA LEU A 408 14.90 35.04 8.16
C LEU A 408 13.59 34.47 8.72
N ALA A 409 12.55 35.30 8.87
CA ALA A 409 11.24 34.87 9.34
C ALA A 409 10.48 33.99 8.32
N ALA A 410 10.80 34.08 7.02
CA ALA A 410 10.18 33.25 5.99
C ALA A 410 10.71 31.80 5.99
N TRP A 411 11.85 31.53 6.63
CA TRP A 411 12.37 30.17 6.77
C TRP A 411 11.64 29.43 7.88
N SER A 412 10.89 28.38 7.51
CA SER A 412 10.25 27.50 8.49
C SER A 412 11.28 26.59 9.16
N THR A 413 11.29 26.61 10.49
CA THR A 413 11.93 25.58 11.34
C THR A 413 10.99 24.42 11.64
N VAL A 414 9.70 24.58 11.32
CA VAL A 414 8.67 23.56 11.53
C VAL A 414 8.58 22.68 10.28
N PRO A 415 8.61 21.35 10.42
CA PRO A 415 8.43 20.44 9.30
C PRO A 415 7.04 20.60 8.69
N SER A 416 6.98 20.72 7.36
CA SER A 416 5.74 20.72 6.59
C SER A 416 4.99 19.39 6.72
N SER A 417 3.71 19.36 6.35
CA SER A 417 2.91 18.13 6.36
C SER A 417 3.53 17.00 5.55
N LYS A 418 4.13 17.33 4.40
CA LYS A 418 4.84 16.38 3.53
C LYS A 418 6.06 15.78 4.23
N GLN A 419 6.82 16.61 4.94
CA GLN A 419 8.01 16.20 5.67
C GLN A 419 7.63 15.31 6.87
N ARG A 420 6.56 15.65 7.59
CA ARG A 420 6.00 14.80 8.66
C ARG A 420 5.52 13.45 8.16
N ARG A 421 4.78 13.41 7.05
CA ARG A 421 4.37 12.15 6.39
C ARG A 421 5.58 11.29 6.04
N ARG A 422 6.62 11.91 5.47
CA ARG A 422 7.85 11.22 5.13
C ARG A 422 8.57 10.64 6.35
N TRP A 423 8.58 11.35 7.47
CA TRP A 423 9.14 10.82 8.73
C TRP A 423 8.35 9.61 9.22
N VAL A 424 7.02 9.66 9.16
CA VAL A 424 6.17 8.51 9.51
C VAL A 424 6.51 7.30 8.64
N GLU A 425 6.61 7.48 7.31
CA GLU A 425 7.01 6.41 6.38
C GLU A 425 8.34 5.78 6.79
N ILE A 426 9.34 6.59 7.10
CA ILE A 426 10.68 6.14 7.46
C ILE A 426 10.67 5.33 8.75
N LEU A 427 9.99 5.81 9.81
CA LEU A 427 9.88 5.08 11.07
C LEU A 427 9.17 3.74 10.87
N LEU A 428 8.12 3.75 10.06
CA LEU A 428 7.34 2.58 9.73
C LEU A 428 8.14 1.54 8.90
N ASP A 429 8.93 1.99 7.93
CA ASP A 429 9.79 1.12 7.10
C ASP A 429 10.96 0.56 7.93
N HIS A 430 11.58 1.39 8.76
CA HIS A 430 12.65 0.96 9.67
C HIS A 430 12.18 -0.16 10.62
N ARG A 431 10.96 -0.06 11.14
CA ARG A 431 10.35 -1.13 11.94
C ARG A 431 10.22 -2.43 11.16
N LEU A 432 9.83 -2.38 9.89
CA LEU A 432 9.69 -3.61 9.10
C LEU A 432 11.06 -4.29 8.92
N GLU A 433 12.12 -3.52 8.74
CA GLU A 433 13.47 -4.04 8.53
C GLU A 433 14.12 -4.56 9.81
N LYS A 434 14.05 -3.80 10.92
CA LYS A 434 14.78 -4.10 12.18
C LYS A 434 13.88 -4.64 13.29
N GLY A 435 12.59 -4.82 13.03
CA GLY A 435 11.60 -5.27 14.01
C GLY A 435 11.38 -4.24 15.12
N LYS A 436 11.34 -4.70 16.37
CA LYS A 436 11.20 -3.84 17.56
C LYS A 436 12.54 -3.29 18.07
N ALA A 437 13.66 -3.68 17.47
CA ALA A 437 14.95 -3.11 17.83
C ALA A 437 14.91 -1.60 17.56
N GLY A 438 15.34 -0.81 18.55
CA GLY A 438 15.28 0.65 18.47
C GLY A 438 16.04 1.24 17.29
N ILE A 439 15.75 2.50 16.99
CA ILE A 439 16.44 3.21 15.92
C ILE A 439 17.80 3.68 16.43
N ILE A 440 18.79 2.80 16.32
CA ILE A 440 20.17 3.08 16.75
C ILE A 440 21.04 3.49 15.55
N ASP A 441 20.46 3.64 14.36
CA ASP A 441 21.21 3.98 13.15
C ASP A 441 21.46 5.49 13.07
N PRO A 442 22.69 5.99 13.36
CA PRO A 442 22.98 7.41 13.30
C PRO A 442 22.90 7.94 11.85
N ASP A 443 22.97 7.05 10.86
CA ASP A 443 22.87 7.34 9.43
C ASP A 443 21.42 7.43 8.92
N LEU A 444 20.46 7.65 9.81
CA LEU A 444 19.12 8.16 9.47
C LEU A 444 19.16 9.36 8.50
N ALA A 445 20.25 10.13 8.49
CA ALA A 445 20.51 11.23 7.56
C ALA A 445 20.70 10.79 6.08
N ARG A 446 20.95 9.49 5.80
CA ARG A 446 21.01 8.95 4.42
C ARG A 446 19.63 8.70 3.81
N TRP A 447 18.58 8.76 4.62
CA TRP A 447 17.23 8.53 4.15
C TRP A 447 16.85 9.75 3.31
N ARG A 448 16.40 9.52 2.08
CA ARG A 448 15.96 10.56 1.12
C ARG A 448 14.73 11.27 1.70
N LEU A 449 14.98 12.16 2.65
CA LEU A 449 14.02 12.64 3.65
C LEU A 449 13.19 13.83 3.16
N TRP A 450 13.55 14.42 2.02
CA TRP A 450 12.98 15.71 1.62
C TRP A 450 12.74 15.75 0.12
N MET A 451 11.63 15.12 -0.28
CA MET A 451 10.77 15.68 -1.31
C MET A 451 9.36 15.72 -0.79
#